data_AF-A0A2N3QPH3-F1
#
_entry.id   AF-A0A2N3QPH3-F1
#
_cell.length_a   1.000
_cell.length_b   1.000
_cell.length_c   1.000
_cell.angle_alpha   90.00
_cell.angle_beta   90.00
_cell.angle_gamma   90.00
#
_symmetry.space_group_name_H-M   'P 1'
#
loop_
_entity.id
_entity.type
_entity.pdbx_description
1 polymer ?
#
loop_
_entity_poly.entity_id
_entity_poly.type
_entity_poly.pdbx_seq_one_letter_code
_entity_poly.pdbx_strand_id
1 'polypeptide(L)'
;MTEPASASPTPAQAAGRLLGAADIRRIAADAGISPTKKFGQNFVIDPGTVRRIVREAGVQPTDHVLEVGPGLGSLTLAILETGARMTAVEIDPPVAERLPRTVAEFMPDAADRLRVVNADALTLTPQSLPDFNGDDRFALVANLPYNVATPIVLTLLERFANLDTFLVMVQKEVADRLAAQPGTKIYGTPSVKLAWYGTAQTVGAIGRNVFWPAPNVDSALVLFRRHPAGAAPADRAGVSRETVFRLVDAAFGQRRKTLHAALKKIVPPEAYDRAGIDATRRGETLSIDEFVQLAAALEGARA
;
A
#
# COMPACT_ATOMS: atom_id res chain seq x y z
N MET A 1 27.05 53.50 23.91
CA MET A 1 27.44 52.24 23.24
C MET A 1 26.33 51.25 23.51
N THR A 2 25.46 51.04 22.52
CA THR A 2 24.26 50.21 22.65
C THR A 2 24.54 48.95 21.84
N GLU A 3 24.60 47.80 22.50
CA GLU A 3 24.73 46.49 21.83
C GLU A 3 23.50 46.24 20.93
N PRO A 4 23.68 45.67 19.73
CA PRO A 4 22.55 45.25 18.92
C PRO A 4 22.00 43.92 19.46
N ALA A 5 20.71 43.89 19.74
CA ALA A 5 19.96 42.69 20.10
C ALA A 5 20.09 41.64 18.98
N SER A 6 20.47 40.42 19.36
CA SER A 6 20.47 39.25 18.47
C SER A 6 19.04 38.95 18.02
N ALA A 7 18.77 39.11 16.73
CA ALA A 7 17.50 38.73 16.13
C ALA A 7 17.33 37.21 16.23
N SER A 8 16.27 36.77 16.91
CA SER A 8 15.83 35.38 16.90
C SER A 8 15.41 35.00 15.47
N PRO A 9 15.75 33.80 14.97
CA PRO A 9 15.40 33.40 13.62
C PRO A 9 13.88 33.20 13.47
N THR A 10 13.35 33.67 12.35
CA THR A 10 11.93 33.56 11.95
C THR A 10 11.55 32.09 11.67
N PRO A 11 10.31 31.63 11.95
CA PRO A 11 9.88 30.22 11.82
C PRO A 11 10.04 29.57 10.43
N ALA A 12 10.36 30.35 9.40
CA ALA A 12 10.55 29.87 8.04
C ALA A 12 11.91 29.17 7.78
N GLN A 13 12.85 29.22 8.73
CA GLN A 13 14.18 28.59 8.60
C GLN A 13 14.26 27.14 9.11
N ALA A 14 13.18 26.60 9.69
CA ALA A 14 13.15 25.27 10.32
C ALA A 14 12.45 24.17 9.48
N ALA A 15 12.02 24.47 8.24
CA ALA A 15 11.41 23.47 7.36
C ALA A 15 12.50 22.82 6.49
N GLY A 16 12.76 21.53 6.70
CA GLY A 16 13.72 20.76 5.89
C GLY A 16 13.42 20.83 4.39
N ARG A 17 14.44 20.60 3.56
CA ARG A 17 14.35 20.77 2.11
C ARG A 17 13.93 19.48 1.42
N LEU A 18 12.86 19.49 0.62
CA LEU A 18 12.45 18.35 -0.21
C LEU A 18 13.29 18.22 -1.48
N LEU A 19 13.37 17.00 -2.02
CA LEU A 19 14.21 16.68 -3.19
C LEU A 19 13.56 17.13 -4.50
N GLY A 20 14.33 17.84 -5.33
CA GLY A 20 14.02 18.06 -6.74
C GLY A 20 14.75 17.09 -7.67
N ALA A 21 14.49 17.22 -8.98
CA ALA A 21 15.14 16.40 -10.00
C ALA A 21 16.68 16.44 -9.98
N ALA A 22 17.27 17.61 -9.70
CA ALA A 22 18.72 17.76 -9.61
C ALA A 22 19.31 17.01 -8.41
N ASP A 23 18.64 17.09 -7.26
CA ASP A 23 19.04 16.38 -6.04
C ASP A 23 18.99 14.88 -6.26
N ILE A 24 17.90 14.36 -6.82
CA ILE A 24 17.73 12.94 -7.09
C ILE A 24 18.82 12.39 -8.01
N ARG A 25 19.16 13.11 -9.08
CA ARG A 25 20.22 12.70 -10.00
C ARG A 25 21.60 12.75 -9.34
N ARG A 26 21.88 13.78 -8.55
CA ARG A 26 23.14 13.91 -7.80
C ARG A 26 23.28 12.79 -6.78
N ILE A 27 22.26 12.58 -5.95
CA ILE A 27 22.22 11.49 -4.96
C ILE A 27 22.46 10.15 -5.65
N ALA A 28 21.74 9.86 -6.74
CA ALA A 28 21.93 8.62 -7.49
C ALA A 28 23.38 8.46 -7.98
N ALA A 29 23.96 9.50 -8.59
CA ALA A 29 25.33 9.49 -9.09
C ALA A 29 26.37 9.30 -7.98
N ASP A 30 26.27 10.06 -6.90
CA ASP A 30 27.19 10.02 -5.75
C ASP A 30 27.22 8.63 -5.09
N ALA A 31 26.09 7.92 -5.09
CA ALA A 31 25.97 6.57 -4.53
C ALA A 31 26.18 5.44 -5.55
N GLY A 32 26.47 5.76 -6.83
CA GLY A 32 26.58 4.76 -7.89
C GLY A 32 25.27 4.01 -8.18
N ILE A 33 24.13 4.58 -7.80
CA ILE A 33 22.80 3.98 -7.97
C ILE A 33 22.30 4.31 -9.38
N SER A 34 22.06 3.27 -10.17
CA SER A 34 21.37 3.39 -11.46
C SER A 34 19.98 2.78 -11.34
N PRO A 35 18.90 3.50 -11.72
CA PRO A 35 17.54 2.97 -11.68
C PRO A 35 17.43 1.64 -12.43
N THR A 36 17.00 0.59 -11.74
CA THR A 36 16.91 -0.74 -12.33
C THR A 36 15.47 -1.11 -12.69
N LYS A 37 15.30 -1.75 -13.85
CA LYS A 37 14.01 -2.36 -14.22
C LYS A 37 13.65 -3.54 -13.31
N LYS A 38 14.64 -4.22 -12.73
CA LYS A 38 14.45 -5.38 -11.83
C LYS A 38 13.57 -5.03 -10.64
N PHE A 39 13.83 -3.88 -10.01
CA PHE A 39 13.09 -3.42 -8.85
C PHE A 39 12.00 -2.38 -9.19
N GLY A 40 11.76 -2.11 -10.49
CA GLY A 40 10.73 -1.17 -10.92
C GLY A 40 10.94 0.27 -10.43
N GLN A 41 12.20 0.68 -10.23
CA GLN A 41 12.55 1.96 -9.61
C GLN A 41 12.17 3.14 -10.51
N ASN A 42 11.25 3.99 -10.01
CA ASN A 42 10.91 5.28 -10.57
C ASN A 42 10.87 6.27 -9.39
N PHE A 43 11.86 7.15 -9.28
CA PHE A 43 11.98 8.07 -8.16
C PHE A 43 11.14 9.31 -8.39
N VAL A 44 10.37 9.75 -7.39
CA VAL A 44 9.57 10.98 -7.48
C VAL A 44 10.50 12.18 -7.42
N ILE A 45 10.40 13.10 -8.37
CA ILE A 45 11.27 14.28 -8.51
C ILE A 45 10.55 15.61 -8.28
N ASP A 46 9.27 15.56 -7.89
CA ASP A 46 8.42 16.72 -7.67
C ASP A 46 8.02 16.87 -6.19
N PRO A 47 8.53 17.89 -5.47
CA PRO A 47 8.16 18.20 -4.09
C PRO A 47 6.65 18.42 -3.88
N GLY A 48 5.97 19.02 -4.86
CA GLY A 48 4.52 19.28 -4.78
C GLY A 48 3.71 18.00 -4.70
N THR A 49 4.10 17.00 -5.50
CA THR A 49 3.48 15.67 -5.53
C THR A 49 3.64 14.94 -4.20
N VAL A 50 4.85 14.88 -3.63
CA VAL A 50 5.05 14.15 -2.36
C VAL A 50 4.32 14.83 -1.20
N ARG A 51 4.29 16.17 -1.13
CA ARG A 51 3.47 16.89 -0.13
C ARG A 51 1.98 16.62 -0.29
N ARG A 52 1.49 16.57 -1.53
CA ARG A 52 0.11 16.22 -1.83
C ARG A 52 -0.22 14.81 -1.34
N ILE A 53 0.64 13.83 -1.61
CA ILE A 53 0.48 12.43 -1.16
C ILE A 53 0.36 12.37 0.37
N VAL A 54 1.31 12.98 1.09
CA VAL A 54 1.34 12.97 2.57
C VAL A 54 0.10 13.67 3.15
N ARG A 55 -0.32 14.79 2.57
CA ARG A 55 -1.54 15.49 2.96
C ARG A 55 -2.80 14.65 2.73
N GLU A 56 -2.93 14.02 1.57
CA GLU A 56 -4.09 13.15 1.26
C GLU A 56 -4.09 11.88 2.12
N ALA A 57 -2.92 11.41 2.54
CA ALA A 57 -2.77 10.30 3.48
C ALA A 57 -3.19 10.69 4.90
N GLY A 58 -3.26 11.99 5.20
CA GLY A 58 -3.68 12.50 6.50
C GLY A 58 -2.63 12.34 7.59
N VAL A 59 -1.35 12.19 7.25
CA VAL A 59 -0.25 11.95 8.21
C VAL A 59 -0.16 13.09 9.21
N GLN A 60 -0.13 12.73 10.50
CA GLN A 60 -0.01 13.62 11.64
C GLN A 60 1.36 13.46 12.32
N PRO A 61 1.83 14.47 13.08
CA PRO A 61 3.10 14.41 13.81
C PRO A 61 3.22 13.22 14.79
N THR A 62 2.10 12.73 15.31
CA THR A 62 2.05 11.63 16.28
C THR A 62 2.10 10.25 15.63
N ASP A 63 1.97 10.17 14.31
CA ASP A 63 1.85 8.90 13.61
C ASP A 63 3.20 8.17 13.54
N HIS A 64 3.11 6.84 13.45
CA HIS A 64 4.20 6.00 12.96
C HIS A 64 3.84 5.52 11.57
N VAL A 65 4.62 5.93 10.56
CA VAL A 65 4.36 5.60 9.15
C VAL A 65 5.30 4.49 8.67
N LEU A 66 4.75 3.49 8.00
CA LEU A 66 5.53 2.54 7.20
C LEU A 66 5.63 3.09 5.76
N GLU A 67 6.84 3.13 5.21
CA GLU A 67 7.08 3.37 3.78
C GLU A 67 7.75 2.14 3.17
N VAL A 68 7.24 1.65 2.04
CA VAL A 68 7.84 0.55 1.29
C VAL A 68 8.38 1.08 -0.03
N GLY A 69 9.65 0.82 -0.32
CA GLY A 69 10.34 1.35 -1.50
C GLY A 69 10.54 2.86 -1.41
N PRO A 70 11.20 3.38 -0.36
CA PRO A 70 11.46 4.82 -0.19
C PRO A 70 12.33 5.40 -1.31
N GLY A 71 13.09 4.55 -2.01
CA GLY A 71 14.04 4.99 -3.00
C GLY A 71 15.06 5.94 -2.39
N LEU A 72 15.29 7.06 -3.06
CA LEU A 72 16.25 8.07 -2.60
C LEU A 72 15.70 9.03 -1.54
N GLY A 73 14.44 8.88 -1.11
CA GLY A 73 13.89 9.58 0.05
C GLY A 73 12.96 10.76 -0.23
N SER A 74 12.45 10.92 -1.46
CA SER A 74 11.55 12.06 -1.77
C SER A 74 10.28 12.04 -0.92
N LEU A 75 9.63 10.88 -0.81
CA LEU A 75 8.42 10.71 -0.02
C LEU A 75 8.77 10.58 1.48
N THR A 76 9.86 9.90 1.81
CA THR A 76 10.44 9.85 3.17
C THR A 76 10.58 11.24 3.79
N LEU A 77 11.23 12.19 3.09
CA LEU A 77 11.40 13.56 3.59
C LEU A 77 10.07 14.30 3.75
N ALA A 78 9.11 14.08 2.85
CA ALA A 78 7.79 14.70 2.97
C ALA A 78 6.99 14.15 4.16
N ILE A 79 7.15 12.86 4.49
CA ILE A 79 6.56 12.25 5.69
C ILE A 79 7.23 12.86 6.93
N LEU A 80 8.57 12.90 6.97
CA LEU A 80 9.33 13.45 8.08
C LEU A 80 9.07 14.95 8.30
N GLU A 81 8.76 15.72 7.24
CA GLU A 81 8.36 17.13 7.30
C GLU A 81 7.14 17.35 8.22
N THR A 82 6.27 16.34 8.38
CA THR A 82 5.07 16.42 9.24
C THR A 82 5.37 16.32 10.74
N GLY A 83 6.57 15.87 11.13
CA GLY A 83 6.88 15.51 12.53
C GLY A 83 6.67 14.03 12.85
N ALA A 84 6.05 13.25 11.97
CA ALA A 84 5.82 11.81 12.17
C ALA A 84 7.13 11.02 12.35
N ARG A 85 7.02 9.87 13.04
CA ARG A 85 8.07 8.84 13.01
C ARG A 85 7.82 7.93 11.83
N MET A 86 8.87 7.36 11.24
CA MET A 86 8.68 6.40 10.16
C MET A 86 9.73 5.31 10.10
N THR A 87 9.27 4.17 9.58
CA THR A 87 10.12 3.02 9.26
C THR A 87 10.04 2.80 7.75
N ALA A 88 11.19 2.87 7.08
CA ALA A 88 11.31 2.66 5.64
C ALA A 88 11.84 1.25 5.35
N VAL A 89 11.19 0.51 4.46
CA VAL A 89 11.62 -0.81 4.00
C VAL A 89 12.09 -0.73 2.56
N GLU A 90 13.35 -1.03 2.33
CA GLU A 90 13.99 -0.98 1.01
C GLU A 90 14.68 -2.31 0.70
N ILE A 91 14.42 -2.86 -0.50
CA ILE A 91 14.99 -4.14 -0.93
C ILE A 91 16.41 -3.98 -1.48
N ASP A 92 16.71 -2.84 -2.10
CA ASP A 92 17.99 -2.56 -2.76
C ASP A 92 19.04 -2.05 -1.76
N PRO A 93 20.06 -2.83 -1.38
CA PRO A 93 20.95 -2.48 -0.26
C PRO A 93 21.69 -1.14 -0.41
N PRO A 94 22.25 -0.76 -1.59
CA PRO A 94 22.86 0.56 -1.78
C PRO A 94 21.88 1.72 -1.58
N VAL A 95 20.61 1.55 -1.95
CA VAL A 95 19.55 2.55 -1.76
C VAL A 95 19.20 2.65 -0.27
N ALA A 96 19.04 1.52 0.40
CA ALA A 96 18.78 1.45 1.83
C ALA A 96 19.91 2.11 2.65
N GLU A 97 21.18 1.86 2.29
CA GLU A 97 22.34 2.49 2.95
C GLU A 97 22.39 4.01 2.68
N ARG A 98 21.96 4.47 1.50
CA ARG A 98 21.98 5.88 1.15
C ARG A 98 20.92 6.70 1.89
N LEU A 99 19.73 6.13 2.14
CA LEU A 99 18.58 6.87 2.64
C LEU A 99 18.84 7.65 3.96
N PRO A 100 19.48 7.07 5.01
CA PRO A 100 19.80 7.83 6.22
C PRO A 100 20.70 9.04 5.97
N ARG A 101 21.67 8.93 5.03
CA ARG A 101 22.55 10.05 4.66
C ARG A 101 21.77 11.14 3.94
N THR A 102 20.82 10.78 3.08
CA THR A 102 19.93 11.76 2.45
C THR A 102 19.11 12.50 3.50
N VAL A 103 18.56 11.82 4.50
CA VAL A 103 17.81 12.50 5.57
C VAL A 103 18.70 13.41 6.40
N ALA A 104 19.88 12.95 6.81
CA ALA A 104 20.82 13.79 7.55
C ALA A 104 21.26 15.05 6.78
N GLU A 105 21.41 14.96 5.45
CA GLU A 105 21.80 16.10 4.60
C GLU A 105 20.66 17.11 4.41
N PHE A 106 19.41 16.65 4.27
CA PHE A 106 18.28 17.51 3.86
C PHE A 106 17.33 17.89 4.99
N MET A 107 17.32 17.12 6.08
CA MET A 107 16.46 17.30 7.24
C MET A 107 17.09 16.71 8.51
N PRO A 108 18.22 17.27 8.98
CA PRO A 108 19.00 16.71 10.09
C PRO A 108 18.18 16.52 11.38
N ASP A 109 17.28 17.46 11.69
CA ASP A 109 16.41 17.41 12.89
C ASP A 109 15.39 16.25 12.85
N ALA A 110 15.26 15.55 11.73
CA ALA A 110 14.39 14.40 11.56
C ALA A 110 15.14 13.06 11.51
N ALA A 111 16.48 13.07 11.56
CA ALA A 111 17.29 11.85 11.43
C ALA A 111 16.91 10.78 12.46
N ASP A 112 16.68 11.19 13.71
CA ASP A 112 16.31 10.29 14.81
C ASP A 112 14.86 9.73 14.70
N ARG A 113 14.05 10.26 13.78
CA ARG A 113 12.68 9.80 13.51
C ARG A 113 12.59 8.79 12.36
N LEU A 114 13.71 8.50 11.69
CA LEU A 114 13.79 7.52 10.61
C LEU A 114 14.45 6.23 11.09
N ARG A 115 13.79 5.10 10.86
CA ARG A 115 14.41 3.77 10.85
C ARG A 115 14.41 3.22 9.43
N VAL A 116 15.53 2.65 8.99
CA VAL A 116 15.61 1.95 7.68
C VAL A 116 15.82 0.46 7.91
N VAL A 117 15.05 -0.35 7.20
CA VAL A 117 15.13 -1.82 7.22
C VAL A 117 15.42 -2.29 5.81
N ASN A 118 16.59 -2.88 5.59
CA ASN A 118 16.91 -3.49 4.31
C ASN A 118 16.30 -4.90 4.23
N ALA A 119 15.15 -5.03 3.57
CA ALA A 119 14.40 -6.28 3.47
C ALA A 119 13.47 -6.28 2.26
N ASP A 120 13.04 -7.47 1.84
CA ASP A 120 11.91 -7.62 0.92
C ASP A 120 10.60 -7.41 1.69
N ALA A 121 9.75 -6.50 1.21
CA ALA A 121 8.46 -6.22 1.81
C ALA A 121 7.54 -7.46 1.89
N LEU A 122 7.73 -8.45 1.01
CA LEU A 122 6.96 -9.70 0.99
C LEU A 122 7.39 -10.69 2.10
N THR A 123 8.53 -10.46 2.74
CA THR A 123 9.04 -11.32 3.83
C THR A 123 8.81 -10.73 5.22
N LEU A 124 8.33 -9.48 5.31
CA LEU A 124 8.11 -8.78 6.58
C LEU A 124 7.10 -9.49 7.49
N THR A 125 7.45 -9.63 8.76
CA THR A 125 6.55 -10.11 9.82
C THR A 125 6.55 -9.10 10.99
N PRO A 126 5.61 -9.21 11.94
CA PRO A 126 5.68 -8.42 13.17
C PRO A 126 7.02 -8.58 13.91
N GLN A 127 7.66 -9.75 13.83
CA GLN A 127 8.98 -9.96 14.42
C GLN A 127 10.09 -9.19 13.70
N SER A 128 10.03 -9.05 12.38
CA SER A 128 11.04 -8.27 11.63
C SER A 128 10.82 -6.76 11.76
N LEU A 129 9.60 -6.32 12.08
CA LEU A 129 9.23 -4.92 12.30
C LEU A 129 8.66 -4.71 13.70
N PRO A 130 9.50 -4.76 14.75
CA PRO A 130 9.05 -4.64 16.14
C PRO A 130 8.30 -3.34 16.45
N ASP A 131 8.59 -2.27 15.71
CA ASP A 131 7.90 -0.97 15.81
C ASP A 131 6.38 -1.08 15.59
N PHE A 132 5.95 -2.12 14.86
CA PHE A 132 4.55 -2.36 14.51
C PHE A 132 4.02 -3.66 15.12
N ASN A 133 4.75 -4.28 16.06
CA ASN A 133 4.39 -5.55 16.71
C ASN A 133 3.48 -5.36 17.95
N GLY A 134 2.66 -4.30 17.96
CA GLY A 134 1.73 -3.99 19.05
C GLY A 134 0.33 -3.69 18.52
N ASP A 135 -0.54 -3.19 19.40
CA ASP A 135 -1.92 -2.85 19.05
C ASP A 135 -2.06 -1.43 18.48
N ASP A 136 -1.00 -0.62 18.56
CA ASP A 136 -0.97 0.73 18.02
C ASP A 136 -1.16 0.70 16.50
N ARG A 137 -2.12 1.49 16.04
CA ARG A 137 -2.44 1.63 14.63
C ARG A 137 -1.33 2.37 13.90
N PHE A 138 -1.04 1.93 12.70
CA PHE A 138 -0.10 2.63 11.82
C PHE A 138 -0.64 2.77 10.40
N ALA A 139 -0.05 3.69 9.65
CA ALA A 139 -0.37 3.96 8.25
C ALA A 139 0.76 3.51 7.33
N LEU A 140 0.40 2.98 6.14
CA LEU A 140 1.35 2.78 5.04
C LEU A 140 1.22 3.93 4.05
N VAL A 141 2.33 4.64 3.78
CA VAL A 141 2.39 5.68 2.74
C VAL A 141 3.55 5.37 1.83
N ALA A 142 3.29 5.02 0.57
CA ALA A 142 4.33 4.47 -0.30
C ALA A 142 4.11 4.75 -1.79
N ASN A 143 5.21 4.88 -2.53
CA ASN A 143 5.23 4.74 -3.99
C ASN A 143 5.65 3.30 -4.33
N LEU A 144 4.67 2.42 -4.52
CA LEU A 144 4.96 0.99 -4.60
C LEU A 144 5.54 0.58 -5.98
N PRO A 145 6.49 -0.37 -6.00
CA PRO A 145 6.99 -0.94 -7.24
C PRO A 145 5.88 -1.61 -8.05
N TYR A 146 5.84 -1.32 -9.35
CA TYR A 146 4.69 -1.64 -10.20
C TYR A 146 4.42 -3.14 -10.37
N ASN A 147 5.45 -3.96 -10.33
CA ASN A 147 5.36 -5.40 -10.52
C ASN A 147 4.90 -6.16 -9.26
N VAL A 148 4.99 -5.55 -8.08
CA VAL A 148 4.74 -6.24 -6.79
C VAL A 148 3.82 -5.48 -5.84
N ALA A 149 3.25 -4.35 -6.26
CA ALA A 149 2.36 -3.53 -5.42
C ALA A 149 1.19 -4.31 -4.81
N THR A 150 0.45 -5.10 -5.60
CA THR A 150 -0.68 -5.89 -5.10
C THR A 150 -0.26 -6.97 -4.09
N PRO A 151 0.75 -7.83 -4.38
CA PRO A 151 1.29 -8.74 -3.38
C PRO A 151 1.72 -8.06 -2.07
N ILE A 152 2.41 -6.91 -2.15
CA ILE A 152 2.86 -6.16 -0.98
C ILE A 152 1.68 -5.75 -0.09
N VAL A 153 0.68 -5.06 -0.63
CA VAL A 153 -0.45 -4.58 0.19
C VAL A 153 -1.23 -5.74 0.82
N LEU A 154 -1.47 -6.84 0.09
CA LEU A 154 -2.19 -7.99 0.62
C LEU A 154 -1.38 -8.73 1.69
N THR A 155 -0.06 -8.81 1.54
CA THR A 155 0.84 -9.43 2.51
C THR A 155 0.89 -8.62 3.81
N LEU A 156 1.01 -7.29 3.70
CA LEU A 156 1.01 -6.41 4.87
C LEU A 156 -0.33 -6.47 5.60
N LEU A 157 -1.46 -6.43 4.88
CA LEU A 157 -2.79 -6.54 5.50
C LEU A 157 -3.03 -7.90 6.18
N GLU A 158 -2.47 -8.97 5.63
CA GLU A 158 -2.52 -10.30 6.24
C GLU A 158 -1.71 -10.39 7.53
N ARG A 159 -0.50 -9.80 7.54
CA ARG A 159 0.47 -9.98 8.64
C ARG A 159 0.36 -8.94 9.74
N PHE A 160 -0.20 -7.77 9.45
CA PHE A 160 -0.33 -6.65 10.38
C PHE A 160 -1.81 -6.28 10.53
N ALA A 161 -2.43 -6.79 11.59
CA ALA A 161 -3.83 -6.51 11.91
C ALA A 161 -4.06 -5.02 12.28
N ASN A 162 -3.03 -4.36 12.81
CA ASN A 162 -2.98 -2.95 13.18
C ASN A 162 -2.63 -1.99 12.02
N LEU A 163 -2.43 -2.49 10.79
CA LEU A 163 -2.37 -1.64 9.59
C LEU A 163 -3.78 -1.12 9.27
N ASP A 164 -4.08 0.11 9.71
CA ASP A 164 -5.43 0.67 9.70
C ASP A 164 -5.77 1.38 8.38
N THR A 165 -4.80 2.08 7.81
CA THR A 165 -4.97 2.82 6.56
C THR A 165 -3.72 2.74 5.70
N PHE A 166 -3.90 2.86 4.39
CA PHE A 166 -2.80 3.14 3.50
C PHE A 166 -3.19 4.16 2.44
N LEU A 167 -2.21 4.96 2.03
CA LEU A 167 -2.26 5.68 0.77
C LEU A 167 -1.04 5.29 -0.06
N VAL A 168 -1.30 4.57 -1.15
CA VAL A 168 -0.24 4.06 -2.03
C VAL A 168 -0.36 4.65 -3.41
N MET A 169 0.77 5.02 -3.99
CA MET A 169 0.89 5.33 -5.41
C MET A 169 1.26 4.07 -6.17
N VAL A 170 0.50 3.75 -7.20
CA VAL A 170 0.68 2.58 -8.08
C VAL A 170 0.40 2.97 -9.53
N GLN A 171 0.65 2.09 -10.50
CA GLN A 171 0.20 2.31 -11.88
C GLN A 171 -1.31 2.51 -11.93
N LYS A 172 -1.78 3.34 -12.86
CA LYS A 172 -3.21 3.63 -13.00
C LYS A 172 -4.08 2.37 -13.14
N GLU A 173 -3.68 1.39 -13.96
CA GLU A 173 -4.45 0.15 -14.11
C GLU A 173 -4.54 -0.65 -12.79
N VAL A 174 -3.46 -0.66 -12.02
CA VAL A 174 -3.44 -1.32 -10.71
C VAL A 174 -4.35 -0.59 -9.74
N ALA A 175 -4.31 0.74 -9.71
CA ALA A 175 -5.22 1.53 -8.89
C ALA A 175 -6.69 1.28 -9.25
N ASP A 176 -7.02 1.35 -10.54
CA ASP A 176 -8.36 1.09 -11.07
C ASP A 176 -8.82 -0.32 -10.64
N ARG A 177 -7.92 -1.31 -10.65
CA ARG A 177 -8.21 -2.69 -10.24
C ARG A 177 -8.39 -2.83 -8.72
N LEU A 178 -7.57 -2.19 -7.89
CA LEU A 178 -7.70 -2.27 -6.44
C LEU A 178 -9.01 -1.62 -5.96
N ALA A 179 -9.46 -0.55 -6.61
CA ALA A 179 -10.71 0.14 -6.27
C ALA A 179 -11.95 -0.34 -7.06
N ALA A 180 -11.79 -1.30 -7.97
CA ALA A 180 -12.87 -1.79 -8.82
C ALA A 180 -14.01 -2.42 -8.01
N GLN A 181 -15.24 -2.15 -8.44
CA GLN A 181 -16.46 -2.72 -7.87
C GLN A 181 -16.90 -4.00 -8.61
N PRO A 182 -17.65 -4.90 -7.95
CA PRO A 182 -18.18 -6.11 -8.58
C PRO A 182 -18.94 -5.83 -9.88
N GLY A 183 -18.85 -6.75 -10.83
CA GLY A 183 -19.53 -6.67 -12.13
C GLY A 183 -18.82 -5.78 -13.17
N THR A 184 -17.74 -5.10 -12.81
CA THR A 184 -16.96 -4.29 -13.77
C THR A 184 -15.91 -5.12 -14.51
N LYS A 185 -15.52 -4.70 -15.71
CA LYS A 185 -14.47 -5.37 -16.50
C LYS A 185 -13.09 -5.35 -15.81
N ILE A 186 -12.83 -4.39 -14.95
CA ILE A 186 -11.53 -4.26 -14.26
C ILE A 186 -11.51 -5.09 -12.96
N TYR A 187 -12.67 -5.38 -12.37
CA TYR A 187 -12.81 -6.20 -11.17
C TYR A 187 -12.12 -7.56 -11.31
N GLY A 188 -11.36 -7.93 -10.30
CA GLY A 188 -10.52 -9.12 -10.31
C GLY A 188 -10.19 -9.61 -8.91
N THR A 189 -9.41 -10.69 -8.83
CA THR A 189 -8.90 -11.26 -7.58
C THR A 189 -8.35 -10.20 -6.60
N PRO A 190 -7.53 -9.21 -7.02
CA PRO A 190 -7.02 -8.18 -6.11
C PRO A 190 -8.13 -7.34 -5.48
N SER A 191 -9.16 -6.96 -6.24
CA SER A 191 -10.29 -6.17 -5.78
C SER A 191 -11.03 -6.90 -4.66
N VAL A 192 -11.34 -8.18 -4.90
CA VAL A 192 -12.11 -9.01 -3.96
C VAL A 192 -11.30 -9.29 -2.69
N LYS A 193 -10.02 -9.63 -2.85
CA LYS A 193 -9.12 -9.91 -1.71
C LYS A 193 -8.82 -8.66 -0.89
N LEU A 194 -8.77 -7.48 -1.49
CA LEU A 194 -8.62 -6.22 -0.75
C LEU A 194 -9.90 -5.89 0.04
N ALA A 195 -11.08 -6.12 -0.57
CA ALA A 195 -12.38 -5.89 0.05
C ALA A 195 -12.62 -6.74 1.32
N TRP A 196 -11.94 -7.88 1.44
CA TRP A 196 -11.90 -8.68 2.68
C TRP A 196 -11.41 -7.88 3.89
N TYR A 197 -10.39 -7.04 3.69
CA TYR A 197 -9.76 -6.30 4.77
C TYR A 197 -10.39 -4.92 5.01
N GLY A 198 -10.98 -4.30 3.99
CA GLY A 198 -11.45 -2.93 4.09
C GLY A 198 -12.02 -2.37 2.80
N THR A 199 -12.07 -1.04 2.71
CA THR A 199 -12.55 -0.31 1.53
C THR A 199 -11.40 0.41 0.85
N ALA A 200 -11.41 0.45 -0.48
CA ALA A 200 -10.40 1.13 -1.29
C ALA A 200 -11.06 2.07 -2.31
N GLN A 201 -10.45 3.22 -2.53
CA GLN A 201 -10.87 4.20 -3.53
C GLN A 201 -9.68 4.91 -4.16
N THR A 202 -9.82 5.28 -5.43
CA THR A 202 -8.84 6.12 -6.11
C THR A 202 -9.07 7.58 -5.71
N VAL A 203 -8.04 8.25 -5.19
CA VAL A 203 -8.14 9.64 -4.67
C VAL A 203 -7.39 10.66 -5.52
N GLY A 204 -6.63 10.23 -6.51
CA GLY A 204 -5.96 11.14 -7.43
C GLY A 204 -5.19 10.42 -8.54
N ALA A 205 -5.00 11.12 -9.66
CA ALA A 205 -4.05 10.72 -10.69
C ALA A 205 -2.73 11.49 -10.56
N ILE A 206 -1.63 10.85 -10.93
CA ILE A 206 -0.27 11.39 -10.92
C ILE A 206 0.36 11.14 -12.30
N GLY A 207 0.73 12.21 -13.00
CA GLY A 207 1.30 12.11 -14.35
C GLY A 207 2.73 11.59 -14.31
N ARG A 208 3.13 10.81 -15.33
CA ARG A 208 4.47 10.19 -15.43
C ARG A 208 5.67 11.16 -15.37
N ASN A 209 5.47 12.44 -15.64
CA ASN A 209 6.56 13.43 -15.72
C ASN A 209 7.13 13.84 -14.35
N VAL A 210 6.49 13.42 -13.25
CA VAL A 210 7.00 13.67 -11.89
C VAL A 210 7.98 12.60 -11.43
N PHE A 211 8.42 11.72 -12.32
CA PHE A 211 9.32 10.61 -12.02
C PHE A 211 10.63 10.67 -12.81
N TRP A 212 11.69 10.11 -12.22
CA TRP A 212 12.93 9.79 -12.91
C TRP A 212 13.38 8.36 -12.57
N PRO A 213 13.61 7.49 -13.58
CA PRO A 213 13.17 7.66 -14.97
C PRO A 213 11.64 7.78 -15.06
N ALA A 214 11.15 8.39 -16.15
CA ALA A 214 9.71 8.48 -16.37
C ALA A 214 9.15 7.09 -16.73
N PRO A 215 8.06 6.63 -16.09
CA PRO A 215 7.40 5.38 -16.46
C PRO A 215 6.64 5.51 -17.78
N ASN A 216 6.30 4.36 -18.37
CA ASN A 216 5.55 4.30 -19.64
C ASN A 216 4.04 4.60 -19.49
N VAL A 217 3.54 4.61 -18.26
CA VAL A 217 2.13 4.78 -17.92
C VAL A 217 2.01 5.76 -16.76
N ASP A 218 0.84 6.36 -16.61
CA ASP A 218 0.56 7.24 -15.49
C ASP A 218 0.28 6.43 -14.21
N SER A 219 0.42 7.11 -13.08
CA SER A 219 0.16 6.57 -11.74
C SER A 219 -1.14 7.11 -11.17
N ALA A 220 -1.63 6.47 -10.12
CA ALA A 220 -2.76 6.94 -9.34
C ALA A 220 -2.60 6.57 -7.86
N LEU A 221 -3.26 7.34 -7.01
CA LEU A 221 -3.27 7.19 -5.56
C LEU A 221 -4.48 6.36 -5.15
N VAL A 222 -4.24 5.31 -4.38
CA VAL A 222 -5.29 4.48 -3.77
C VAL A 222 -5.26 4.70 -2.27
N LEU A 223 -6.36 5.21 -1.74
CA LEU A 223 -6.62 5.29 -0.32
C LEU A 223 -7.42 4.06 0.12
N PHE A 224 -6.95 3.40 1.16
CA PHE A 224 -7.62 2.27 1.79
C PHE A 224 -7.86 2.53 3.27
N ARG A 225 -9.00 2.03 3.76
CA ARG A 225 -9.34 1.99 5.19
C ARG A 225 -9.78 0.59 5.57
N ARG A 226 -9.12 0.04 6.59
CA ARG A 226 -9.48 -1.26 7.16
C ARG A 226 -10.88 -1.20 7.76
N HIS A 227 -11.59 -2.34 7.74
CA HIS A 227 -12.86 -2.47 8.45
C HIS A 227 -12.63 -2.29 9.97
N PRO A 228 -13.54 -1.62 10.69
CA PRO A 228 -13.52 -1.65 12.15
C PRO A 228 -13.49 -3.09 12.69
N ALA A 229 -12.89 -3.28 13.87
CA ALA A 229 -12.86 -4.60 14.52
C ALA A 229 -14.29 -5.17 14.67
N GLY A 230 -14.49 -6.42 14.27
CA GLY A 230 -15.80 -7.09 14.29
C GLY A 230 -16.72 -6.75 13.10
N ALA A 231 -16.34 -5.82 12.23
CA ALA A 231 -17.12 -5.47 11.03
C ALA A 231 -16.66 -6.21 9.77
N ALA A 232 -15.54 -6.94 9.83
CA ALA A 232 -15.03 -7.64 8.66
C ALA A 232 -16.02 -8.72 8.18
N PRO A 233 -16.08 -9.03 6.87
CA PRO A 233 -16.92 -10.11 6.35
C PRO A 233 -16.70 -11.46 7.07
N ALA A 234 -15.45 -11.77 7.41
CA ALA A 234 -15.07 -12.99 8.12
C ALA A 234 -15.73 -13.11 9.49
N ASP A 235 -15.69 -12.03 10.29
CA ASP A 235 -16.15 -12.01 11.68
C ASP A 235 -17.66 -12.29 11.77
N ARG A 236 -18.40 -11.87 10.74
CA ARG A 236 -19.86 -12.05 10.65
C ARG A 236 -20.27 -13.49 10.33
N ALA A 237 -19.44 -14.24 9.62
CA ALA A 237 -19.78 -15.58 9.10
C ALA A 237 -18.97 -16.72 9.73
N GLY A 238 -17.90 -16.42 10.48
CA GLY A 238 -17.07 -17.43 11.15
C GLY A 238 -16.23 -18.30 10.21
N VAL A 239 -15.97 -17.85 8.97
CA VAL A 239 -15.23 -18.62 7.96
C VAL A 239 -13.77 -18.20 7.85
N SER A 240 -12.90 -19.16 7.54
CA SER A 240 -11.48 -18.88 7.32
C SER A 240 -11.24 -18.09 6.02
N ARG A 241 -10.29 -17.16 6.08
CA ARG A 241 -9.79 -16.41 4.92
C ARG A 241 -9.32 -17.34 3.81
N GLU A 242 -8.63 -18.40 4.17
CA GLU A 242 -8.03 -19.38 3.25
C GLU A 242 -9.11 -20.10 2.44
N THR A 243 -10.26 -20.42 3.06
CA THR A 243 -11.40 -20.99 2.34
C THR A 243 -12.00 -20.00 1.35
N VAL A 244 -12.25 -18.77 1.78
CA VAL A 244 -12.83 -17.73 0.92
C VAL A 244 -11.89 -17.40 -0.24
N PHE A 245 -10.60 -17.23 0.01
CA PHE A 245 -9.62 -16.90 -1.03
C PHE A 245 -9.45 -18.02 -2.05
N ARG A 246 -9.56 -19.28 -1.62
CA ARG A 246 -9.58 -20.44 -2.54
C ARG A 246 -10.77 -20.39 -3.49
N LEU A 247 -11.95 -19.98 -3.01
CA LEU A 247 -13.13 -19.80 -3.86
C LEU A 247 -12.95 -18.64 -4.84
N VAL A 248 -12.42 -17.51 -4.36
CA VAL A 248 -12.10 -16.35 -5.21
C VAL A 248 -11.13 -16.77 -6.33
N ASP A 249 -10.00 -17.39 -5.98
CA ASP A 249 -8.98 -17.79 -6.95
C ASP A 249 -9.53 -18.78 -7.99
N ALA A 250 -10.34 -19.75 -7.56
CA ALA A 250 -10.97 -20.71 -8.47
C ALA A 250 -12.01 -20.04 -9.39
N ALA A 251 -12.80 -19.10 -8.89
CA ALA A 251 -13.82 -18.38 -9.67
C ALA A 251 -13.18 -17.48 -10.74
N PHE A 252 -12.13 -16.74 -10.38
CA PHE A 252 -11.43 -15.84 -11.31
C PHE A 252 -10.47 -16.57 -12.26
N GLY A 253 -9.97 -17.76 -11.90
CA GLY A 253 -9.17 -18.62 -12.76
C GLY A 253 -9.90 -19.09 -14.03
N GLN A 254 -11.24 -19.05 -14.03
CA GLN A 254 -12.10 -19.40 -15.18
C GLN A 254 -13.08 -18.28 -15.50
N ARG A 255 -12.60 -17.03 -15.55
CA ARG A 255 -13.38 -15.78 -15.63
C ARG A 255 -14.58 -15.75 -16.60
N ARG A 256 -14.52 -16.47 -17.73
CA ARG A 256 -15.61 -16.52 -18.73
C ARG A 256 -16.72 -17.52 -18.42
N LYS A 257 -16.51 -18.42 -17.45
CA LYS A 257 -17.45 -19.47 -17.06
C LYS A 257 -18.36 -18.98 -15.92
N THR A 258 -19.51 -19.64 -15.81
CA THR A 258 -20.41 -19.51 -14.66
C THR A 258 -19.74 -20.04 -13.39
N LEU A 259 -20.23 -19.63 -12.22
CA LEU A 259 -19.75 -20.10 -10.92
C LEU A 259 -19.86 -21.61 -10.82
N HIS A 260 -21.01 -22.17 -11.21
CA HIS A 260 -21.22 -23.61 -11.24
C HIS A 260 -20.09 -24.33 -11.98
N ALA A 261 -19.76 -23.87 -13.19
CA ALA A 261 -18.72 -24.49 -14.00
C ALA A 261 -17.29 -24.23 -13.48
N ALA A 262 -17.03 -23.05 -12.92
CA ALA A 262 -15.72 -22.68 -12.38
C ALA A 262 -15.41 -23.42 -11.06
N LEU A 263 -16.41 -23.59 -10.20
CA LEU A 263 -16.26 -24.11 -8.84
C LEU A 263 -16.79 -25.55 -8.67
N LYS A 264 -17.19 -26.24 -9.75
CA LYS A 264 -17.79 -27.60 -9.70
C LYS A 264 -17.03 -28.66 -8.87
N LYS A 265 -15.71 -28.48 -8.68
CA LYS A 265 -14.86 -29.41 -7.89
C LYS A 265 -14.79 -29.05 -6.41
N ILE A 266 -15.30 -27.88 -6.02
CA ILE A 266 -15.12 -27.28 -4.70
C ILE A 266 -16.47 -27.06 -4.02
N VAL A 267 -17.46 -26.59 -4.78
CA VAL A 267 -18.77 -26.14 -4.28
C VAL A 267 -19.87 -27.04 -4.86
N PRO A 268 -20.59 -27.80 -4.03
CA PRO A 268 -21.72 -28.61 -4.47
C PRO A 268 -22.95 -27.72 -4.77
N PRO A 269 -23.89 -28.14 -5.64
CA PRO A 269 -25.04 -27.33 -6.05
C PRO A 269 -25.84 -26.73 -4.88
N GLU A 270 -26.05 -27.50 -3.81
CA GLU A 270 -26.88 -27.13 -2.65
C GLU A 270 -26.25 -26.01 -1.80
N ALA A 271 -24.95 -25.74 -1.96
CA ALA A 271 -24.29 -24.62 -1.31
C ALA A 271 -24.65 -23.27 -1.95
N TYR A 272 -24.97 -23.25 -3.25
CA TYR A 272 -25.43 -22.02 -3.92
C TYR A 272 -26.81 -21.62 -3.43
N ASP A 273 -27.74 -22.58 -3.33
CA ASP A 273 -29.10 -22.33 -2.85
C ASP A 273 -29.09 -21.83 -1.41
N ARG A 274 -28.31 -22.47 -0.53
CA ARG A 274 -28.16 -22.03 0.88
C ARG A 274 -27.50 -20.66 1.01
N ALA A 275 -26.56 -20.33 0.14
CA ALA A 275 -25.94 -19.00 0.10
C ALA A 275 -26.83 -17.94 -0.58
N GLY A 276 -27.95 -18.32 -1.21
CA GLY A 276 -28.80 -17.42 -1.98
C GLY A 276 -28.11 -16.88 -3.25
N ILE A 277 -27.23 -17.65 -3.87
CA ILE A 277 -26.42 -17.23 -5.02
C ILE A 277 -26.84 -17.98 -6.28
N ASP A 278 -27.20 -17.23 -7.33
CA ASP A 278 -27.41 -17.80 -8.67
C ASP A 278 -26.09 -18.37 -9.24
N ALA A 279 -26.01 -19.69 -9.34
CA ALA A 279 -24.83 -20.42 -9.81
C ALA A 279 -24.52 -20.18 -11.31
N THR A 280 -25.43 -19.58 -12.07
CA THR A 280 -25.24 -19.19 -13.48
C THR A 280 -24.49 -17.86 -13.63
N ARG A 281 -24.41 -17.05 -12.56
CA ARG A 281 -23.58 -15.83 -12.52
C ARG A 281 -22.11 -16.17 -12.74
N ARG A 282 -21.32 -15.18 -13.13
CA ARG A 282 -19.85 -15.30 -13.22
C ARG A 282 -19.20 -14.82 -11.94
N GLY A 283 -18.01 -15.35 -11.63
CA GLY A 283 -17.24 -14.97 -10.44
C GLY A 283 -16.97 -13.48 -10.30
N GLU A 284 -16.77 -12.77 -11.43
CA GLU A 284 -16.54 -11.33 -11.45
C GLU A 284 -17.76 -10.49 -11.01
N THR A 285 -18.92 -11.10 -10.83
CA THR A 285 -20.13 -10.41 -10.36
C THR A 285 -20.32 -10.53 -8.85
N LEU A 286 -19.53 -11.34 -8.16
CA LEU A 286 -19.66 -11.56 -6.71
C LEU A 286 -18.86 -10.53 -5.91
N SER A 287 -19.51 -9.98 -4.90
CA SER A 287 -18.88 -9.24 -3.79
C SER A 287 -18.13 -10.18 -2.85
N ILE A 288 -17.27 -9.63 -2.00
CA ILE A 288 -16.60 -10.42 -0.96
C ILE A 288 -17.58 -11.02 0.03
N ASP A 289 -18.67 -10.31 0.37
CA ASP A 289 -19.72 -10.82 1.26
C ASP A 289 -20.39 -12.06 0.65
N GLU A 290 -20.67 -12.06 -0.66
CA GLU A 290 -21.23 -13.24 -1.33
C GLU A 290 -20.24 -14.42 -1.35
N PHE A 291 -18.95 -14.18 -1.55
CA PHE A 291 -17.94 -15.25 -1.43
C PHE A 291 -17.86 -15.81 -0.01
N VAL A 292 -18.04 -14.97 1.00
CA VAL A 292 -18.11 -15.37 2.41
C VAL A 292 -19.35 -16.21 2.69
N GLN A 293 -20.52 -15.79 2.21
CA GLN A 293 -21.75 -16.58 2.36
C GLN A 293 -21.65 -17.93 1.67
N LEU A 294 -21.02 -17.98 0.48
CA LEU A 294 -20.77 -19.23 -0.22
C LEU A 294 -19.83 -20.17 0.56
N ALA A 295 -18.79 -19.61 1.18
CA ALA A 295 -17.89 -20.37 2.04
C ALA A 295 -18.60 -20.90 3.29
N ALA A 296 -19.42 -20.08 3.94
CA ALA A 296 -20.17 -20.48 5.13
C ALA A 296 -21.17 -21.61 4.81
N ALA A 297 -21.89 -21.48 3.68
CA ALA A 297 -22.76 -22.53 3.19
C ALA A 297 -21.97 -23.83 2.89
N LEU A 298 -20.79 -23.73 2.27
CA LEU A 298 -19.95 -24.89 2.00
C LEU A 298 -19.52 -25.63 3.28
N GLU A 299 -19.12 -24.92 4.33
CA GLU A 299 -18.70 -25.51 5.60
C GLU A 299 -19.88 -26.12 6.37
N GLY A 300 -21.03 -25.45 6.40
CA GLY A 300 -22.27 -26.01 6.97
C GLY A 300 -22.86 -27.19 6.18
N ALA A 301 -22.36 -27.51 4.98
CA ALA A 301 -22.73 -28.73 4.23
C ALA A 301 -21.89 -29.96 4.62
N ARG A 302 -20.75 -29.72 5.26
CA ARG A 302 -19.77 -30.76 5.62
C ARG A 302 -19.95 -31.26 7.05
N ALA A 303 -20.72 -30.53 7.86
CA ALA A 303 -21.19 -30.94 9.19
C ALA A 303 -22.48 -31.77 9.04
#